data_AF-A0A1A7ZTI9-F1
#
_entry.id   AF-A0A1A7ZTI9-F1
#
_cell.length_a   1.000
_cell.length_b   1.000
_cell.length_c   1.000
_cell.angle_alpha   90.00
_cell.angle_beta   90.00
_cell.angle_gamma   90.00
#
_symmetry.space_group_name_H-M   'P 1'
#
loop_
_entity.id
_entity.type
_entity.pdbx_description
1 polymer ?
#
loop_
_entity_poly.entity_id
_entity_poly.type
_entity_poly.pdbx_seq_one_letter_code
_entity_poly.pdbx_strand_id
1 'polypeptide(L)'
;METFSRLSSLLLQALETREPTVDLLDSFIDHWRSVTTCYIQTSDDSCPVSQTDIPWRLRQMLDILVYEETQLAVEDTGPCLEYLLEHKLLETLCMLGKAQYPPGMFQQVLLFFNKLLTRMQKPLLELIRVYRPVQRLINLCALPGCHVEKEEVQFLLAVCSRVKQDPHTLRCVLE
;
A
#
# COMPACT_ATOMS: atom_id res chain seq x y z
N MET A 1 -33.10 0.42 -40.83
CA MET A 1 -31.73 0.96 -41.00
C MET A 1 -31.38 2.05 -40.00
N GLU A 2 -32.32 2.89 -39.55
CA GLU A 2 -32.04 4.00 -38.62
C GLU A 2 -31.71 3.58 -37.17
N THR A 3 -32.15 2.41 -36.72
CA THR A 3 -31.87 1.91 -35.37
C THR A 3 -30.42 1.47 -35.21
N PHE A 4 -29.83 0.94 -36.29
CA PHE A 4 -28.44 0.51 -36.31
C PHE A 4 -27.48 1.70 -36.32
N SER A 5 -27.79 2.77 -37.05
CA SER A 5 -26.97 3.99 -37.05
C SER A 5 -27.00 4.72 -35.71
N ARG A 6 -28.14 4.71 -35.00
CA ARG A 6 -28.25 5.28 -33.64
C ARG A 6 -27.47 4.47 -32.61
N LEU A 7 -27.48 3.14 -32.70
CA LEU A 7 -26.68 2.29 -31.81
C LEU A 7 -25.18 2.48 -32.07
N SER A 8 -24.77 2.56 -33.33
CA SER A 8 -23.38 2.87 -33.71
C SER A 8 -22.95 4.26 -33.20
N SER A 9 -23.81 5.28 -33.31
CA SER A 9 -23.49 6.61 -32.80
C SER A 9 -23.41 6.65 -31.28
N LEU A 10 -24.27 5.92 -30.57
CA LEU A 10 -24.22 5.83 -29.11
C LEU A 10 -22.97 5.09 -28.62
N LEU A 11 -22.53 4.04 -29.32
CA LEU A 11 -21.28 3.33 -29.02
C LEU A 11 -20.06 4.19 -29.28
N LEU A 12 -20.04 4.92 -30.41
CA LEU A 12 -18.96 5.87 -30.71
C LEU A 12 -18.93 7.00 -29.68
N GLN A 13 -20.09 7.52 -29.28
CA GLN A 13 -20.19 8.55 -28.27
C GLN A 13 -19.77 8.04 -26.87
N ALA A 14 -20.05 6.77 -26.55
CA ALA A 14 -19.58 6.12 -25.32
C ALA A 14 -18.05 5.84 -25.33
N LEU A 15 -17.48 5.56 -26.51
CA LEU A 15 -16.03 5.44 -26.72
C LEU A 15 -15.33 6.81 -26.68
N GLU A 16 -16.01 7.88 -27.10
CA GLU A 16 -15.53 9.26 -27.09
C GLU A 16 -15.69 9.93 -25.73
N THR A 17 -16.68 9.53 -24.93
CA THR A 17 -16.69 9.81 -23.48
C THR A 17 -15.58 8.98 -22.85
N ARG A 18 -14.35 9.48 -22.95
CA ARG A 18 -13.30 9.14 -21.99
C ARG A 18 -13.94 9.32 -20.62
N GLU A 19 -14.11 8.23 -19.88
CA GLU A 19 -14.35 8.31 -18.43
C GLU A 19 -13.34 9.35 -17.90
N PRO A 20 -13.76 10.30 -17.04
CA PRO A 20 -12.82 11.24 -16.46
C PRO A 20 -11.69 10.39 -15.90
N THR A 21 -10.49 10.54 -16.46
CA THR A 21 -9.33 9.75 -16.06
C THR A 21 -9.14 10.06 -14.59
N VAL A 22 -9.57 9.14 -13.72
CA VAL A 22 -9.51 9.33 -12.28
C VAL A 22 -8.06 9.63 -11.96
N ASP A 23 -7.82 10.80 -11.36
CA ASP A 23 -6.47 11.16 -10.95
C ASP A 23 -6.05 10.15 -9.85
N LEU A 24 -5.08 9.31 -10.21
CA LEU A 24 -4.58 8.24 -9.36
C LEU A 24 -3.97 8.82 -8.08
N LEU A 25 -3.29 9.96 -8.18
CA LEU A 25 -2.66 10.61 -7.04
C LEU A 25 -3.72 11.16 -6.09
N ASP A 26 -4.73 11.86 -6.61
CA ASP A 26 -5.82 12.37 -5.76
C ASP A 26 -6.55 11.23 -5.05
N SER A 27 -6.80 10.12 -5.76
CA SER A 27 -7.43 8.93 -5.19
C SER A 27 -6.55 8.28 -4.12
N PHE A 28 -5.24 8.18 -4.36
CA PHE A 28 -4.27 7.66 -3.41
C PHE A 28 -4.23 8.51 -2.13
N ILE A 29 -4.19 9.84 -2.28
CA ILE A 29 -4.19 10.80 -1.18
C ILE A 29 -5.51 10.72 -0.39
N ASP A 30 -6.66 10.59 -1.06
CA ASP A 30 -7.96 10.44 -0.39
C ASP A 30 -8.02 9.16 0.45
N HIS A 31 -7.56 8.03 -0.09
CA HIS A 31 -7.48 6.79 0.68
C HIS A 31 -6.56 6.92 1.89
N TRP A 32 -5.39 7.55 1.73
CA TRP A 32 -4.48 7.79 2.85
C TRP A 32 -5.10 8.69 3.93
N ARG A 33 -5.74 9.79 3.52
CA ARG A 33 -6.45 10.71 4.43
C ARG A 33 -7.56 9.99 5.17
N SER A 34 -8.27 9.08 4.50
CA SER A 34 -9.31 8.25 5.14
C SER A 34 -8.72 7.32 6.21
N VAL A 35 -7.56 6.70 5.96
CA VAL A 35 -6.87 5.86 6.97
C VAL A 35 -6.53 6.67 8.21
N THR A 36 -5.90 7.82 8.05
CA THR A 36 -5.47 8.66 9.20
C THR A 36 -6.65 9.31 9.92
N THR A 37 -7.71 9.68 9.19
CA THR A 37 -8.94 10.24 9.78
C THR A 37 -9.68 9.19 10.61
N CYS A 38 -9.83 7.97 10.07
CA CYS A 38 -10.44 6.86 10.81
C CYS A 38 -9.65 6.56 12.10
N TYR A 39 -8.31 6.55 12.02
CA TYR A 39 -7.45 6.36 13.19
C TYR A 39 -7.68 7.42 14.28
N ILE A 40 -7.83 8.70 13.91
CA ILE A 40 -8.04 9.80 14.87
C ILE A 40 -9.46 9.78 15.46
N GLN A 41 -10.46 9.40 14.66
CA GLN A 41 -11.88 9.48 15.04
C GLN A 41 -12.40 8.26 15.80
N THR A 42 -11.64 7.16 15.84
CA THR A 42 -12.03 5.97 16.60
C THR A 42 -12.03 6.33 18.09
N SER A 43 -13.22 6.62 18.62
CA SER A 43 -13.47 7.06 20.00
C SER A 43 -13.77 5.89 20.94
N ASP A 44 -14.00 4.71 20.38
CA ASP A 44 -14.14 3.44 21.09
C ASP A 44 -12.86 2.63 20.93
N ASP A 45 -12.06 2.61 21.99
CA ASP A 45 -10.74 1.95 22.01
C ASP A 45 -10.81 0.43 21.75
N SER A 46 -12.02 -0.16 21.74
CA SER A 46 -12.27 -1.59 21.57
C SER A 46 -12.67 -2.01 20.15
N CYS A 47 -13.04 -1.07 19.26
CA CYS A 47 -13.47 -1.39 17.91
C CYS A 47 -12.29 -1.96 17.08
N PRO A 48 -12.33 -3.25 16.66
CA PRO A 48 -11.21 -3.85 15.95
C PRO A 48 -11.05 -3.25 14.55
N VAL A 49 -9.81 -3.15 14.07
CA VAL A 49 -9.48 -2.56 12.76
C VAL A 49 -10.26 -3.20 11.60
N SER A 50 -10.58 -4.49 11.72
CA SER A 50 -11.34 -5.25 10.72
C SER A 50 -12.76 -4.75 10.50
N GLN A 51 -13.33 -4.00 11.44
CA GLN A 51 -14.66 -3.38 11.36
C GLN A 51 -14.61 -1.92 10.90
N THR A 52 -13.42 -1.42 10.56
CA THR A 52 -13.21 -0.08 10.00
C THR A 52 -12.97 -0.16 8.49
N ASP A 53 -12.92 1.00 7.83
CA ASP A 53 -12.54 1.08 6.42
C ASP A 53 -11.03 0.92 6.18
N ILE A 54 -10.19 0.99 7.23
CA ILE A 54 -8.72 0.99 7.11
C ILE A 54 -8.21 -0.19 6.26
N PRO A 55 -8.62 -1.45 6.47
CA PRO A 55 -8.16 -2.57 5.65
C PRO A 55 -8.46 -2.40 4.16
N TRP A 56 -9.63 -1.85 3.82
CA TRP A 56 -10.01 -1.62 2.43
C TRP A 56 -9.22 -0.47 1.82
N ARG A 57 -9.09 0.65 2.54
CA ARG A 57 -8.33 1.83 2.09
C ARG A 57 -6.85 1.48 1.82
N LEU A 58 -6.22 0.71 2.70
CA LEU A 58 -4.83 0.25 2.51
C LEU A 58 -4.68 -0.67 1.29
N ARG A 59 -5.68 -1.52 1.01
CA ARG A 59 -5.69 -2.33 -0.22
C ARG A 59 -5.81 -1.45 -1.48
N GLN A 60 -6.71 -0.46 -1.47
CA GLN A 60 -6.86 0.46 -2.61
C GLN A 60 -5.58 1.25 -2.89
N MET A 61 -4.93 1.78 -1.85
CA MET A 61 -3.63 2.45 -2.00
C MET A 61 -2.60 1.54 -2.69
N LEU A 62 -2.51 0.28 -2.27
CA LEU A 62 -1.59 -0.68 -2.87
C LEU A 62 -1.96 -0.99 -4.33
N ASP A 63 -3.25 -1.20 -4.62
CA ASP A 63 -3.71 -1.49 -5.97
C ASP A 63 -3.44 -0.31 -6.92
N ILE A 64 -3.56 0.93 -6.43
CA ILE A 64 -3.16 2.13 -7.17
C ILE A 64 -1.66 2.14 -7.45
N LEU A 65 -0.80 1.86 -6.47
CA LEU A 65 0.66 1.82 -6.66
C LEU A 65 1.07 0.77 -7.71
N VAL A 66 0.47 -0.42 -7.63
CA VAL A 66 0.75 -1.50 -8.59
C VAL A 66 0.25 -1.14 -9.97
N TYR A 67 -0.96 -0.55 -10.08
CA TYR A 67 -1.49 -0.11 -11.36
C TYR A 67 -0.64 1.01 -11.97
N GLU A 68 -0.26 2.02 -11.17
CA GLU A 68 0.62 3.10 -11.59
C GLU A 68 1.93 2.56 -12.17
N GLU A 69 2.58 1.60 -11.50
CA GLU A 69 3.81 0.97 -12.01
C GLU A 69 3.62 0.30 -13.38
N THR A 70 2.44 -0.26 -13.67
CA THR A 70 2.17 -0.88 -14.99
C THR A 70 2.02 0.11 -16.13
N GLN A 71 1.75 1.38 -15.83
CA GLN A 71 1.55 2.44 -16.84
C GLN A 71 2.85 3.19 -17.17
N LEU A 72 3.92 2.95 -16.41
CA LEU A 72 5.18 3.70 -16.48
C LEU A 72 6.29 2.95 -17.22
N ALA A 73 7.26 3.70 -17.73
CA ALA A 73 8.53 3.10 -18.15
C ALA A 73 9.28 2.57 -16.92
N VAL A 74 10.14 1.57 -17.13
CA VAL A 74 10.82 0.84 -16.05
C VAL A 74 11.59 1.76 -15.09
N GLU A 75 12.19 2.83 -15.60
CA GLU A 75 13.00 3.78 -14.83
C GLU A 75 12.18 4.85 -14.11
N ASP A 76 10.95 5.13 -14.54
CA ASP A 76 10.17 6.26 -14.04
C ASP A 76 9.46 5.93 -12.73
N THR A 77 9.53 6.82 -11.74
CA THR A 77 8.75 6.70 -10.50
C THR A 77 7.45 7.49 -10.67
N GLY A 78 6.32 6.86 -10.36
CA GLY A 78 5.03 7.51 -10.48
C GLY A 78 4.69 8.43 -9.31
N PRO A 79 3.79 9.40 -9.52
CA PRO A 79 3.43 10.38 -8.50
C PRO A 79 2.89 9.77 -7.19
N CYS A 80 2.18 8.63 -7.23
CA CYS A 80 1.67 7.98 -6.02
C CYS A 80 2.80 7.36 -5.20
N LEU A 81 3.75 6.69 -5.85
CA LEU A 81 4.93 6.15 -5.17
C LEU A 81 5.83 7.29 -4.65
N GLU A 82 6.03 8.36 -5.42
CA GLU A 82 6.75 9.56 -4.95
C GLU A 82 6.08 10.14 -3.69
N TYR A 83 4.77 10.34 -3.73
CA TYR A 83 4.01 10.84 -2.58
C TYR A 83 4.20 9.95 -1.35
N LEU A 84 4.09 8.62 -1.50
CA LEU A 84 4.30 7.65 -0.43
C LEU A 84 5.68 7.79 0.23
N LEU A 85 6.73 8.00 -0.57
CA LEU A 85 8.11 8.09 -0.12
C LEU A 85 8.43 9.45 0.52
N GLU A 86 8.02 10.55 -0.13
CA GLU A 86 8.27 11.91 0.33
C GLU A 86 7.52 12.23 1.63
N HIS A 87 6.27 11.76 1.74
CA HIS A 87 5.42 11.99 2.90
C HIS A 87 5.63 10.93 4.00
N LYS A 88 6.56 9.99 3.80
CA LYS A 88 6.97 8.96 4.77
C LYS A 88 5.79 8.14 5.29
N LEU A 89 4.87 7.76 4.40
CA LEU A 89 3.65 7.06 4.80
C LEU A 89 3.97 5.68 5.43
N LEU A 90 5.00 5.01 4.94
CA LEU A 90 5.50 3.75 5.50
C LEU A 90 6.00 3.90 6.94
N GLU A 91 6.66 5.02 7.26
CA GLU A 91 7.09 5.30 8.62
C GLU A 91 5.89 5.56 9.53
N THR A 92 4.89 6.29 9.04
CA THR A 92 3.62 6.48 9.74
C THR A 92 2.94 5.15 10.02
N LEU A 93 2.81 4.27 9.02
CA LEU A 93 2.23 2.93 9.20
C LEU A 93 2.97 2.11 10.25
N CYS A 94 4.31 2.18 10.33
CA CYS A 94 5.07 1.53 11.40
C CYS A 94 4.69 2.05 12.79
N MET A 95 4.46 3.37 12.92
CA MET A 95 4.00 3.96 14.18
C MET A 95 2.60 3.47 14.57
N LEU A 96 1.66 3.43 13.61
CA LEU A 96 0.30 2.93 13.86
C LEU A 96 0.33 1.43 14.23
N GLY A 97 1.14 0.63 13.53
CA GLY A 97 1.32 -0.79 13.83
C GLY A 97 1.86 -1.02 15.24
N LYS A 98 2.88 -0.26 15.65
CA LYS A 98 3.43 -0.33 17.02
C LYS A 98 2.41 0.06 18.08
N ALA A 99 1.57 1.05 17.79
CA ALA A 99 0.50 1.48 18.71
C ALA A 99 -0.58 0.39 18.90
N GLN A 100 -0.70 -0.55 17.95
CA GLN A 100 -1.70 -1.64 17.96
C GLN A 100 -3.15 -1.17 18.10
N TYR A 101 -3.40 0.09 17.75
CA TYR A 101 -4.70 0.72 17.83
C TYR A 101 -5.17 1.13 16.44
N PRO A 102 -6.44 0.91 16.05
CA PRO A 102 -7.40 -0.02 16.67
C PRO A 102 -6.86 -1.45 16.75
N PRO A 103 -7.42 -2.32 17.63
CA PRO A 103 -6.97 -3.70 17.78
C PRO A 103 -6.84 -4.43 16.44
N GLY A 104 -5.68 -5.05 16.21
CA GLY A 104 -5.34 -5.71 14.94
C GLY A 104 -4.62 -4.83 13.92
N MET A 105 -4.34 -3.55 14.22
CA MET A 105 -3.66 -2.64 13.28
C MET A 105 -2.29 -3.16 12.83
N PHE A 106 -1.52 -3.80 13.71
CA PHE A 106 -0.21 -4.36 13.34
C PHE A 106 -0.33 -5.43 12.25
N GLN A 107 -1.36 -6.26 12.30
CA GLN A 107 -1.67 -7.24 11.24
C GLN A 107 -1.87 -6.54 9.89
N GLN A 108 -2.64 -5.45 9.84
CA GLN A 108 -2.90 -4.71 8.60
C GLN A 108 -1.63 -4.06 8.03
N VAL A 109 -0.75 -3.57 8.90
CA VAL A 109 0.54 -3.01 8.51
C VAL A 109 1.45 -4.09 7.91
N LEU A 110 1.57 -5.25 8.56
CA LEU A 110 2.35 -6.39 8.02
C LEU A 110 1.81 -6.85 6.66
N LEU A 111 0.49 -6.95 6.51
CA LEU A 111 -0.16 -7.31 5.24
C LEU A 111 0.13 -6.28 4.14
N PHE A 112 0.09 -4.97 4.45
CA PHE A 112 0.41 -3.92 3.50
C PHE A 112 1.87 -4.03 3.02
N PHE A 113 2.82 -4.14 3.96
CA PHE A 113 4.24 -4.25 3.61
C PHE A 113 4.58 -5.54 2.86
N ASN A 114 4.05 -6.68 3.28
CA ASN A 114 4.21 -7.94 2.57
C ASN A 114 3.76 -7.81 1.11
N LYS A 115 2.56 -7.25 0.87
CA LYS A 115 2.03 -7.09 -0.48
C LYS A 115 2.78 -6.03 -1.30
N LEU A 116 3.21 -4.93 -0.67
CA LEU A 116 4.05 -3.93 -1.32
C LEU A 116 5.34 -4.55 -1.84
N LEU A 117 6.04 -5.31 -1.00
CA LEU A 117 7.31 -5.95 -1.36
C LEU A 117 7.15 -7.07 -2.39
N THR A 118 6.01 -7.76 -2.42
CA THR A 118 5.78 -8.90 -3.32
C THR A 118 5.16 -8.51 -4.67
N ARG A 119 4.40 -7.41 -4.73
CA ARG A 119 3.68 -7.01 -5.96
C ARG A 119 4.39 -5.92 -6.76
N MET A 120 5.19 -5.07 -6.12
CA MET A 120 5.94 -4.03 -6.82
C MET A 120 7.19 -4.63 -7.48
N GLN A 121 7.42 -4.28 -8.73
CA GLN A 121 8.55 -4.75 -9.52
C GLN A 121 9.81 -3.93 -9.22
N LYS A 122 9.67 -2.63 -8.99
CA LYS A 122 10.78 -1.71 -8.66
C LYS A 122 11.57 -2.19 -7.45
N PRO A 123 12.91 -2.02 -7.41
CA PRO A 123 13.80 -2.46 -6.32
C PRO A 123 13.63 -1.61 -5.04
N LEU A 124 12.46 -1.73 -4.39
CA LEU A 124 12.07 -0.84 -3.30
C LEU A 124 13.05 -0.86 -2.11
N LEU A 125 13.73 -1.97 -1.84
CA LEU A 125 14.67 -2.07 -0.70
C LEU A 125 15.97 -1.27 -0.90
N GLU A 126 16.26 -0.79 -2.10
CA GLU A 126 17.36 0.16 -2.34
C GLU A 126 17.01 1.56 -1.81
N LEU A 127 15.72 1.85 -1.64
CA LEU A 127 15.23 3.15 -1.18
C LEU A 127 15.26 3.24 0.34
N ILE A 128 16.01 4.22 0.88
CA ILE A 128 16.09 4.49 2.33
C ILE A 128 14.72 4.73 2.98
N ARG A 129 13.80 5.32 2.23
CA ARG A 129 12.42 5.58 2.68
C ARG A 129 11.58 4.30 2.78
N VAL A 130 12.08 3.15 2.30
CA VAL A 130 11.43 1.84 2.41
C VAL A 130 12.20 0.92 3.34
N TYR A 131 13.52 0.76 3.18
CA TYR A 131 14.26 -0.21 4.01
C TYR A 131 14.23 0.18 5.50
N ARG A 132 14.28 1.47 5.86
CA ARG A 132 14.19 1.92 7.26
C ARG A 132 12.86 1.49 7.92
N PRO A 133 11.67 1.74 7.31
CA PRO A 133 10.42 1.16 7.77
C PRO A 133 10.42 -0.38 7.85
N VAL A 134 10.99 -1.07 6.86
CA VAL A 134 11.09 -2.54 6.86
C VAL A 134 11.90 -3.03 8.07
N GLN A 135 13.08 -2.45 8.33
CA GLN A 135 13.89 -2.74 9.52
C GLN A 135 13.12 -2.55 10.81
N ARG A 136 12.37 -1.44 10.89
CA ARG A 136 11.55 -1.14 12.05
C ARG A 136 10.47 -2.21 12.28
N LEU A 137 9.83 -2.71 11.23
CA LEU A 137 8.86 -3.79 11.34
C LEU A 137 9.48 -5.13 11.72
N ILE A 138 10.67 -5.46 11.19
CA ILE A 138 11.41 -6.66 11.62
C ILE A 138 11.67 -6.61 13.12
N ASN A 139 12.08 -5.46 13.65
CA ASN A 139 12.31 -5.24 15.07
C ASN A 139 11.02 -5.21 15.92
N LEU A 140 9.85 -5.14 15.29
CA LEU A 140 8.54 -5.23 15.94
C LEU A 140 7.94 -6.64 15.86
N CYS A 141 8.54 -7.59 15.14
CA CYS A 141 8.06 -8.96 15.11
C CYS A 141 8.16 -9.61 16.50
N ALA A 142 7.31 -10.62 16.76
CA ALA A 142 7.16 -11.29 18.04
C ALA A 142 6.74 -10.33 19.18
N LEU A 143 5.98 -9.28 18.85
CA LEU A 143 5.46 -8.34 19.84
C LEU A 143 4.50 -9.08 20.81
N PRO A 144 4.72 -9.02 22.13
CA PRO A 144 3.88 -9.72 23.09
C PRO A 144 2.41 -9.32 22.99
N GLY A 145 1.51 -10.30 23.01
CA GLY A 145 0.06 -10.08 22.94
C GLY A 145 -0.49 -9.92 21.51
N CYS A 146 0.38 -9.87 20.50
CA CYS A 146 -0.04 -10.00 19.10
C CYS A 146 -0.17 -11.48 18.72
N HIS A 147 -1.27 -11.83 18.03
CA HIS A 147 -1.48 -13.15 17.42
C HIS A 147 -1.41 -13.04 15.89
N VAL A 148 -0.23 -12.63 15.38
CA VAL A 148 0.00 -12.30 13.96
C VAL A 148 1.22 -13.02 13.37
N GLU A 149 1.64 -14.12 13.98
CA GLU A 149 2.84 -14.88 13.62
C GLU A 149 2.81 -15.32 12.15
N LYS A 150 1.61 -15.62 11.63
CA LYS A 150 1.39 -15.95 10.22
C LYS A 150 1.78 -14.79 9.31
N GLU A 151 1.31 -13.58 9.60
CA GLU A 151 1.61 -12.38 8.83
C GLU A 151 3.08 -11.96 8.97
N GLU A 152 3.68 -12.13 10.15
CA GLU A 152 5.11 -11.90 10.37
C GLU A 152 5.96 -12.81 9.50
N VAL A 153 5.67 -14.11 9.48
CA VAL A 153 6.37 -15.08 8.61
C VAL A 153 6.23 -14.69 7.15
N GLN A 154 5.03 -14.33 6.70
CA GLN A 154 4.81 -13.89 5.32
C GLN A 154 5.61 -12.62 4.96
N PHE A 155 5.61 -11.64 5.85
CA PHE A 155 6.40 -10.42 5.69
C PHE A 155 7.91 -10.71 5.63
N LEU A 156 8.44 -11.51 6.55
CA LEU A 156 9.85 -11.89 6.57
C LEU A 156 10.25 -12.67 5.31
N LEU A 157 9.39 -13.58 4.83
CA LEU A 157 9.61 -14.28 3.56
C LEU A 157 9.65 -13.34 2.36
N ALA A 158 8.80 -12.31 2.34
CA ALA A 158 8.83 -11.27 1.30
C ALA A 158 10.16 -10.50 1.34
N VAL A 159 10.60 -10.08 2.52
CA VAL A 159 11.91 -9.41 2.72
C VAL A 159 13.05 -10.30 2.22
N CYS A 160 13.12 -11.56 2.65
CA CYS A 160 14.14 -12.50 2.19
C CYS A 160 14.10 -12.72 0.67
N SER A 161 12.90 -12.77 0.09
CA SER A 161 12.75 -12.91 -1.37
C SER A 161 13.33 -11.72 -2.13
N ARG A 162 13.13 -10.50 -1.62
CA ARG A 162 13.70 -9.28 -2.23
C ARG A 162 15.20 -9.18 -2.02
N VAL A 163 15.70 -9.51 -0.83
CA VAL A 163 17.15 -9.58 -0.56
C VAL A 163 17.84 -10.66 -1.41
N LYS A 164 17.17 -11.79 -1.66
CA LYS A 164 17.70 -12.82 -2.57
C LYS A 164 17.84 -12.31 -4.02
N GLN A 165 16.91 -11.46 -4.46
CA GLN A 165 16.95 -10.85 -5.80
C GLN A 165 18.02 -9.77 -5.91
N ASP A 166 18.23 -8.99 -4.84
CA ASP A 166 19.32 -8.01 -4.74
C ASP A 166 20.09 -8.16 -3.42
N PRO A 167 21.16 -8.98 -3.39
CA PRO A 167 21.92 -9.28 -2.18
C PRO A 167 22.55 -8.07 -1.48
N HIS A 168 22.78 -6.96 -2.19
CA HIS A 168 23.39 -5.77 -1.60
C HIS A 168 22.46 -5.10 -0.56
N THR A 169 21.14 -5.24 -0.72
CA THR A 169 20.15 -4.73 0.23
C THR A 169 20.16 -5.45 1.58
N LEU A 170 20.82 -6.62 1.71
CA LEU A 170 20.95 -7.34 2.98
C LEU A 170 21.52 -6.43 4.07
N ARG A 171 22.55 -5.64 3.73
CA ARG A 171 23.18 -4.69 4.66
C ARG A 171 22.18 -3.62 5.11
N CYS A 172 21.39 -3.09 4.19
CA CYS A 172 20.36 -2.08 4.46
C CYS A 172 19.22 -2.60 5.34
N VAL A 173 18.95 -3.92 5.36
CA VAL A 173 17.86 -4.52 6.15
C VAL A 173 18.34 -5.01 7.52
N LEU A 174 19.64 -5.25 7.71
CA LEU A 174 20.18 -5.75 8.97
C LEU A 174 20.82 -4.67 9.89
N GLU A 175 21.07 -3.45 9.39
CA GLU A 175 21.72 -2.35 10.14
C GLU A 175 20.78 -1.40 10.93
#